data_AF-M0BKW9-F1
#
_entry.id   AF-M0BKW9-F1
#
_cell.length_a   1.000
_cell.length_b   1.000
_cell.length_c   1.000
_cell.angle_alpha   90.00
_cell.angle_beta   90.00
_cell.angle_gamma   90.00
#
_symmetry.space_group_name_H-M   'P 1'
#
loop_
_entity.id
_entity.type
_entity.pdbx_description
1 polymer ?
#
loop_
_entity_poly.entity_id
_entity_poly.type
_entity_poly.pdbx_seq_one_letter_code
_entity_poly.pdbx_strand_id
1 'polypeptide(L)'
;MSDEIVTVVCQHADALMSLRESPKYKRELAEELDVSKSTVYNIHRRLSEHGLVMKADGKYTLTERGVIAITAYKGYKEQTELIEQMPPNRPFEAEVG
;
A
#
# COMPACT_ATOMS: atom_id res chain seq x y z
N MET A 1 9.72 -7.81 12.54
CA MET A 1 8.53 -6.93 12.65
C MET A 1 8.43 -5.96 11.48
N SER A 2 9.52 -5.29 11.07
CA SER A 2 9.56 -4.39 9.91
C SER A 2 9.23 -5.09 8.59
N ASP A 3 9.88 -6.21 8.30
CA ASP A 3 9.73 -6.95 7.04
C ASP A 3 8.32 -7.54 6.84
N GLU A 4 7.64 -7.89 7.93
CA GLU A 4 6.26 -8.38 7.87
C GLU A 4 5.30 -7.25 7.46
N ILE A 5 5.48 -6.04 8.00
CA ILE A 5 4.67 -4.87 7.60
C ILE A 5 4.91 -4.56 6.13
N VAL A 6 6.17 -4.55 5.69
CA VAL A 6 6.52 -4.32 4.27
C VAL A 6 5.82 -5.36 3.39
N THR A 7 5.90 -6.64 3.75
CA THR A 7 5.23 -7.72 3.02
C THR A 7 3.72 -7.48 2.90
N VAL A 8 3.06 -7.14 4.01
CA VAL A 8 1.62 -6.88 4.05
C VAL A 8 1.23 -5.67 3.22
N VAL A 9 2.03 -4.60 3.25
CA VAL A 9 1.81 -3.41 2.43
C VAL A 9 1.96 -3.75 0.95
N CYS A 10 3.00 -4.48 0.56
CA CYS A 10 3.20 -4.90 -0.83
C CYS A 10 2.06 -5.78 -1.34
N GLN A 11 1.60 -6.75 -0.54
CA GLN A 11 0.51 -7.67 -0.92
C GLN A 11 -0.86 -6.98 -1.05
N HIS A 12 -1.06 -5.84 -0.39
CA HIS A 12 -2.34 -5.14 -0.32
C HIS A 12 -2.23 -3.67 -0.73
N ALA A 13 -1.25 -3.34 -1.57
CA ALA A 13 -0.97 -1.98 -2.00
C ALA A 13 -2.19 -1.33 -2.64
N ASP A 14 -2.90 -2.04 -3.52
CA ASP A 14 -4.07 -1.51 -4.22
C ASP A 14 -5.20 -1.12 -3.26
N ALA A 15 -5.46 -1.94 -2.25
CA ALA A 15 -6.43 -1.63 -1.21
C ALA A 15 -6.02 -0.41 -0.36
N LEU A 16 -4.73 -0.31 -0.01
CA LEU A 16 -4.20 0.82 0.75
C LEU A 16 -4.19 2.12 -0.06
N MET A 17 -3.85 2.06 -1.36
CA MET A 17 -3.90 3.20 -2.27
C MET A 17 -5.34 3.67 -2.46
N SER A 18 -6.27 2.75 -2.70
CA SER A 18 -7.70 3.02 -2.76
C SER A 18 -8.20 3.73 -1.50
N LEU A 19 -7.88 3.21 -0.31
CA LEU A 19 -8.29 3.80 0.97
C LEU A 19 -7.60 5.14 1.28
N ARG A 20 -6.46 5.43 0.64
CA ARG A 20 -5.77 6.72 0.74
C ARG A 20 -6.54 7.82 0.01
N GLU A 21 -7.17 7.49 -1.12
CA GLU A 21 -7.96 8.46 -1.88
C GLU A 21 -9.23 8.85 -1.12
N SER A 22 -9.91 7.87 -0.50
CA SER A 22 -11.09 8.11 0.33
C SER A 22 -11.45 6.89 1.18
N PRO A 23 -12.04 7.09 2.38
CA PRO A 23 -12.65 6.01 3.15
C PRO A 23 -13.80 5.35 2.38
N LYS A 24 -13.85 4.01 2.39
CA LYS A 24 -14.79 3.22 1.57
C LYS A 24 -15.56 2.20 2.38
N TYR A 25 -16.82 1.95 2.04
CA TYR A 25 -17.55 0.80 2.54
C TYR A 25 -16.96 -0.49 1.96
N LYS A 26 -17.14 -1.61 2.67
CA LYS A 26 -16.72 -2.95 2.20
C LYS A 26 -17.20 -3.28 0.77
N ARG A 27 -18.41 -2.84 0.41
CA ARG A 27 -18.97 -3.08 -0.93
C ARG A 27 -18.24 -2.27 -2.00
N GLU A 28 -18.01 -0.98 -1.74
CA GLU A 28 -17.31 -0.09 -2.68
C GLU A 28 -15.89 -0.57 -2.93
N LEU A 29 -15.16 -0.93 -1.86
CA LEU A 29 -13.81 -1.46 -2.00
C LEU A 29 -13.77 -2.81 -2.73
N ALA A 30 -14.82 -3.63 -2.62
CA ALA A 30 -14.92 -4.90 -3.35
C ALA A 30 -15.15 -4.68 -4.85
N GLU A 31 -16.01 -3.71 -5.18
CA GLU A 31 -16.31 -3.31 -6.55
C GLU A 31 -15.08 -2.69 -7.21
N GLU A 32 -14.34 -1.83 -6.50
CA GLU A 32 -13.15 -1.15 -7.04
C GLU A 32 -11.97 -2.08 -7.26
N LEU A 33 -11.75 -3.03 -6.35
CA LEU A 33 -10.65 -4.00 -6.48
C LEU A 33 -11.01 -5.21 -7.36
N ASP A 34 -12.25 -5.28 -7.87
CA ASP A 34 -12.79 -6.44 -8.60
C ASP A 34 -12.59 -7.77 -7.85
N VAL A 35 -12.93 -7.79 -6.56
CA VAL A 35 -12.82 -8.99 -5.72
C VAL A 35 -14.08 -9.22 -4.88
N SER A 36 -14.20 -10.43 -4.33
CA SER A 36 -15.33 -10.77 -3.47
C SER A 36 -15.36 -9.96 -2.16
N LYS A 37 -16.56 -9.78 -1.59
CA LYS A 37 -16.72 -9.15 -0.26
C LYS A 37 -16.01 -9.91 0.86
N SER A 38 -15.84 -11.22 0.74
CA SER A 38 -15.06 -12.02 1.70
C SER A 38 -13.56 -11.78 1.53
N THR A 39 -13.06 -11.62 0.31
CA THR A 39 -11.68 -11.19 0.04
C THR A 39 -11.41 -9.83 0.69
N VAL A 40 -12.28 -8.83 0.49
CA VAL A 40 -12.14 -7.52 1.13
C VAL A 40 -12.17 -7.59 2.65
N TYR A 41 -13.03 -8.45 3.22
CA TYR A 41 -13.05 -8.68 4.66
C TYR A 41 -11.71 -9.24 5.17
N ASN A 42 -11.14 -10.22 4.46
CA ASN A 42 -9.84 -10.81 4.81
C ASN A 42 -8.70 -9.79 4.71
N ILE A 43 -8.69 -8.97 3.65
CA ILE A 43 -7.74 -7.86 3.48
C ILE A 43 -7.85 -6.89 4.65
N HIS A 44 -9.06 -6.40 4.95
CA HIS A 44 -9.29 -5.50 6.09
C HIS A 44 -8.82 -6.11 7.40
N ARG A 45 -9.15 -7.39 7.66
CA ARG A 45 -8.72 -8.08 8.88
C ARG A 45 -7.20 -8.09 9.00
N ARG A 46 -6.50 -8.52 7.93
CA ARG A 46 -5.02 -8.57 7.92
C ARG A 46 -4.42 -7.19 8.12
N LEU A 47 -4.88 -6.18 7.40
CA LEU A 47 -4.40 -4.81 7.55
C LEU A 47 -4.67 -4.23 8.96
N SER A 48 -5.80 -4.59 9.57
CA SER A 48 -6.16 -4.16 10.93
C SER A 48 -5.29 -4.83 12.00
N GLU A 49 -4.94 -6.11 11.83
CA GLU A 49 -4.00 -6.83 12.71
C GLU A 49 -2.63 -6.12 12.79
N HIS A 50 -2.23 -5.43 11.72
CA HIS A 50 -1.00 -4.64 11.66
C HIS A 50 -1.20 -3.15 11.98
N GLY A 51 -2.42 -2.73 12.33
CA GLY A 51 -2.77 -1.36 12.67
C GLY A 51 -2.67 -0.37 11.50
N LEU A 52 -2.80 -0.84 10.26
CA LEU A 52 -2.70 -0.02 9.04
C LEU A 52 -4.05 0.57 8.62
N VAL A 53 -5.13 -0.14 8.92
CA VAL A 53 -6.50 0.31 8.66
C VAL A 53 -7.34 0.17 9.91
N MET A 54 -8.45 0.89 9.94
CA MET A 54 -9.50 0.74 10.94
C MET A 54 -10.87 0.89 10.29
N LYS A 55 -11.90 0.53 11.05
CA LYS A 55 -13.30 0.78 10.68
C LYS A 55 -13.84 1.97 11.46
N ALA A 56 -14.26 3.01 10.76
CA ALA A 56 -14.89 4.21 11.30
C ALA A 56 -16.17 4.51 10.50
N ASP A 57 -17.29 4.75 11.19
CA ASP A 57 -18.59 5.06 10.57
C ASP A 57 -19.03 4.06 9.49
N GLY A 58 -18.77 2.77 9.73
CA GLY A 58 -19.10 1.70 8.79
C GLY A 58 -18.14 1.56 7.60
N LYS A 59 -17.23 2.53 7.40
CA LYS A 59 -16.23 2.56 6.33
C LYS A 59 -14.89 2.06 6.82
N TYR A 60 -14.10 1.54 5.90
CA TYR A 60 -12.68 1.26 6.10
C TYR A 60 -11.90 2.52 5.78
N THR A 61 -10.89 2.81 6.60
CA THR A 61 -10.04 3.99 6.46
C THR A 61 -8.62 3.66 6.90
N LEU A 62 -7.64 4.40 6.39
CA LEU A 62 -6.26 4.28 6.85
C LEU A 62 -6.11 4.86 8.26
N THR A 63 -5.24 4.24 9.06
CA THR A 63 -4.66 4.90 10.24
C THR A 63 -3.49 5.80 9.80
N GLU A 64 -2.97 6.64 10.70
CA GLU A 64 -1.74 7.41 10.43
C GLU A 64 -0.57 6.49 10.04
N ARG A 65 -0.45 5.34 10.71
CA ARG A 65 0.55 4.31 10.39
C ARG A 65 0.34 3.73 9.00
N GLY A 66 -0.91 3.51 8.59
CA GLY A 66 -1.27 3.11 7.23
C GLY A 66 -0.85 4.13 6.18
N VAL A 67 -1.08 5.42 6.44
CA VAL A 67 -0.69 6.52 5.55
C VAL A 67 0.83 6.58 5.37
N ILE A 68 1.60 6.50 6.46
CA ILE A 68 3.08 6.49 6.40
C ILE A 68 3.57 5.28 5.58
N ALA A 69 3.03 4.09 5.87
CA ALA A 69 3.44 2.85 5.24
C ALA A 69 3.19 2.85 3.72
N ILE A 70 1.98 3.25 3.28
CA ILE A 70 1.66 3.28 1.85
C ILE A 70 2.40 4.40 1.11
N THR A 71 2.74 5.49 1.79
CA THR A 71 3.55 6.57 1.21
C THR A 71 4.98 6.12 0.96
N ALA A 72 5.59 5.42 1.93
CA ALA A 72 6.92 4.83 1.76
C ALA A 72 6.95 3.79 0.63
N TYR A 73 5.93 2.92 0.56
CA TYR A 73 5.79 1.96 -0.54
C TYR A 73 5.67 2.64 -1.90
N LYS A 74 4.85 3.70 -2.02
CA LYS A 74 4.69 4.45 -3.27
C LYS A 74 6.02 5.03 -3.74
N GLY A 75 6.78 5.67 -2.85
CA GLY A 75 8.10 6.21 -3.18
C GLY A 75 9.10 5.13 -3.59
N TYR A 76 9.09 3.99 -2.90
CA TYR A 76 9.90 2.83 -3.30
C TYR A 76 9.52 2.32 -4.69
N LYS A 77 8.22 2.19 -4.99
CA LYS A 77 7.73 1.75 -6.29
C LYS A 77 8.15 2.69 -7.42
N GLU A 78 8.00 4.00 -7.23
CA GLU A 78 8.44 5.02 -8.19
C GLU A 78 9.95 4.95 -8.44
N GLN A 79 10.75 4.72 -7.40
CA GLN A 79 12.20 4.51 -7.55
C GLN A 79 12.54 3.23 -8.31
N THR A 80 11.81 2.13 -8.07
CA THR A 80 12.03 0.89 -8.81
C THR A 80 11.63 1.01 -10.29
N GLU A 81 10.55 1.71 -10.59
CA GLU A 81 10.14 1.99 -11.97
C GLU A 81 11.18 2.86 -12.70
N LEU A 82 11.84 3.78 -11.99
CA LEU A 82 12.97 4.54 -12.54
C LEU A 82 14.16 3.62 -12.84
N ILE A 83 14.49 2.71 -11.94
CA ILE A 83 15.58 1.72 -12.13
C ILE A 83 15.32 0.85 -13.36
N GLU A 84 14.09 0.39 -13.57
CA GLU A 84 13.72 -0.42 -14.74
C GLU A 84 13.90 0.31 -16.07
N GLN A 85 13.82 1.65 -16.06
CA GLN A 85 14.04 2.49 -17.24
C GLN A 85 15.51 2.84 -17.46
N MET A 86 16.38 2.59 -16.46
CA MET A 86 17.81 2.89 -16.58
C MET A 86 18.53 1.82 -17.43
N PRO A 87 19.46 2.24 -18.30
CA PRO A 87 20.31 1.28 -19.01
C PRO A 87 21.16 0.49 -18.00
N PRO A 88 21.27 -0.84 -18.14
CA PRO A 88 22.09 -1.65 -17.25
C PRO A 88 23.58 -1.28 -17.41
N ASN A 89 24.35 -1.50 -16.35
CA ASN A 89 25.82 -1.37 -16.34
C ASN A 89 26.40 0.04 -16.55
N ARG A 90 25.62 1.11 -16.29
CA ARG A 90 26.18 2.46 -16.18
C ARG A 90 27.00 2.57 -14.87
N PRO A 91 28.29 2.94 -14.90
CA PRO A 91 29.05 3.17 -13.68
C PRO A 91 28.44 4.33 -12.88
N PHE A 92 28.42 4.19 -11.55
CA PHE A 92 27.99 5.27 -10.66
C PHE A 92 29.08 6.35 -10.63
N GLU A 93 28.79 7.49 -11.26
CA GLU A 93 29.64 8.68 -11.22
C GLU A 93 29.24 9.48 -9.99
N ALA A 94 29.96 9.29 -8.88
CA ALA A 94 29.80 10.14 -7.71
C ALA A 94 30.22 11.58 -8.10
N GLU A 95 29.36 12.57 -7.85
CA GLU A 95 29.77 13.97 -7.99
C GLU A 95 30.95 14.22 -7.05
N VAL A 96 32.11 14.53 -7.63
CA VAL A 96 33.27 14.98 -6.88
C VAL A 96 32.94 16.41 -6.47
N GLY A 97 32.59 16.59 -5.20
CA GLY A 97 32.33 17.90 -4.59
C GLY A 97 33.54 18.83 -4.59
#